data_AF-A0A2N1DRD1-F1
#
_entry.id   AF-A0A2N1DRD1-F1
#
_cell.length_a   1.000
_cell.length_b   1.000
_cell.length_c   1.000
_cell.angle_alpha   90.00
_cell.angle_beta   90.00
_cell.angle_gamma   90.00
#
_symmetry.space_group_name_H-M   'P 1'
#
loop_
_entity.id
_entity.type
_entity.pdbx_description
1 polymer ?
#
loop_
_entity_poly.entity_id
_entity_poly.type
_entity_poly.pdbx_seq_one_letter_code
_entity_poly.pdbx_strand_id
1 'polypeptide(L)'
;MRIFSLLLYVLFSTSLLADCPQFSVHKTVTLKYINDGDTVTLDNGQLVRFIGINTPEIDYSNKRQSQPFALAAKRLLEEQAKMGDKLQLIFDQTKFDKYGRLLAYVFTRTGTNLGLLQLQSGLARHWVIGKNDLFWQCFQNAERQARLAKKGVWADFSPLKAQSLSLKNKGYQYIRGQVTAVQQTNRGLQLTLDGKLKVNLNRKTLNHFKTLGTQFGLHNSILLTGNLRWSQGQLQLSVYHPAQILP
;
A
#
# COMPACT_ATOMS: atom_id res chain seq x y z
N MET A 1 18.49 59.83 10.95
CA MET A 1 19.02 58.47 10.77
C MET A 1 17.87 57.48 10.97
N ARG A 2 17.24 56.99 9.90
CA ARG A 2 16.16 56.00 9.96
C ARG A 2 16.70 54.68 9.43
N ILE A 3 16.86 53.70 10.32
CA ILE A 3 17.31 52.35 9.99
C ILE A 3 16.08 51.55 9.57
N PHE A 4 15.98 51.20 8.30
CA PHE A 4 15.00 50.26 7.78
C PHE A 4 15.51 48.84 8.06
N SER A 5 14.96 48.16 9.06
CA SER A 5 15.18 46.72 9.26
C SER A 5 14.30 45.93 8.31
N LEU A 6 14.92 45.31 7.30
CA LEU A 6 14.27 44.35 6.41
C LEU A 6 14.06 43.03 7.20
N LEU A 7 12.83 42.71 7.59
CA LEU A 7 12.49 41.40 8.15
C LEU A 7 12.40 40.38 7.00
N LEU A 8 13.40 39.50 6.90
CA LEU A 8 13.41 38.39 5.97
C LEU A 8 12.52 37.26 6.53
N TYR A 9 11.28 37.15 6.05
CA TYR A 9 10.40 36.04 6.38
C TYR A 9 10.87 34.77 5.64
N VAL A 10 11.57 33.89 6.34
CA VAL A 10 11.87 32.53 5.86
C VAL A 10 10.59 31.71 5.91
N LEU A 11 9.97 31.48 4.76
CA LEU A 11 8.86 30.55 4.59
C LEU A 11 9.38 29.13 4.78
N PHE A 12 9.30 28.60 6.00
CA PHE A 12 9.45 27.17 6.24
C PHE A 12 8.25 26.46 5.62
N SER A 13 8.41 25.93 4.41
CA SER A 13 7.48 24.96 3.84
C SER A 13 7.58 23.68 4.66
N THR A 14 6.73 23.53 5.67
CA THR A 14 6.55 22.24 6.35
C THR A 14 5.87 21.31 5.36
N SER A 15 6.68 20.59 4.59
CA SER A 15 6.22 19.41 3.87
C SER A 15 5.63 18.46 4.91
N LEU A 16 4.29 18.38 4.99
CA LEU A 16 3.56 17.34 5.71
C LEU A 16 3.83 16.00 5.01
N LEU A 17 5.05 15.48 5.14
CA LEU A 17 5.29 14.07 4.96
C LEU A 17 4.57 13.41 6.13
N ALA A 18 3.63 12.51 5.83
CA ALA A 18 2.96 11.72 6.85
C ALA A 18 4.03 10.87 7.55
N ASP A 19 4.53 11.34 8.69
CA ASP A 19 5.43 10.58 9.53
C ASP A 19 4.70 9.33 10.00
N CYS A 20 5.42 8.21 10.02
CA CYS A 20 4.86 6.99 10.55
C CYS A 20 4.54 7.18 12.04
N PRO A 21 3.45 6.56 12.54
CA PRO A 21 3.07 6.69 13.94
C PRO A 21 4.18 6.19 14.85
N GLN A 22 4.21 6.71 16.08
CA GLN A 22 5.02 6.14 17.15
C GLN A 22 4.52 4.73 17.48
N PHE A 23 5.45 3.86 17.89
CA PHE A 23 5.14 2.46 18.14
C PHE A 23 5.97 1.91 19.30
N SER A 24 5.45 0.85 19.91
CA SER A 24 6.20 0.00 20.83
C SER A 24 6.51 -1.34 20.18
N VAL A 25 7.73 -1.83 20.40
CA VAL A 25 8.12 -3.18 20.00
C VAL A 25 7.30 -4.18 20.82
N HIS A 26 6.62 -5.10 20.14
CA HIS A 26 5.82 -6.13 20.81
C HIS A 26 6.60 -7.41 21.03
N LYS A 27 7.51 -7.76 20.12
CA LYS A 27 8.30 -8.99 20.19
C LYS A 27 9.64 -8.80 19.49
N THR A 28 10.71 -9.32 20.09
CA THR A 28 12.01 -9.48 19.41
C THR A 28 12.17 -10.95 19.03
N VAL A 29 12.59 -11.21 17.78
CA VAL A 29 12.72 -12.56 17.21
C VAL A 29 14.06 -12.71 16.49
N THR A 30 14.51 -13.96 16.28
CA THR A 30 15.72 -14.23 15.49
C THR A 30 15.33 -14.58 14.05
N LEU A 31 15.96 -13.93 13.09
CA LEU A 31 15.81 -14.25 11.67
C LEU A 31 16.54 -15.56 11.35
N LYS A 32 15.84 -16.51 10.71
CA LYS A 32 16.44 -17.73 10.16
C LYS A 32 16.64 -17.63 8.65
N TYR A 33 15.65 -17.14 7.94
CA TYR A 33 15.68 -17.12 6.48
C TYR A 33 14.77 -16.03 5.90
N ILE A 34 15.19 -15.43 4.80
CA ILE A 34 14.39 -14.46 4.03
C ILE A 34 13.74 -15.22 2.87
N ASN A 35 12.42 -15.40 2.93
CA ASN A 35 11.68 -16.17 1.92
C ASN A 35 11.47 -15.35 0.66
N ASP A 36 11.07 -14.09 0.75
CA ASP A 36 10.89 -13.20 -0.40
C ASP A 36 10.94 -11.75 0.08
N GLY A 37 10.40 -10.80 -0.69
CA GLY A 37 10.42 -9.39 -0.35
C GLY A 37 9.49 -9.00 0.82
N ASP A 38 8.60 -9.87 1.27
CA ASP A 38 7.65 -9.56 2.35
C ASP A 38 7.37 -10.72 3.32
N THR A 39 8.11 -11.81 3.20
CA THR A 39 7.99 -12.99 4.05
C THR A 39 9.37 -13.44 4.56
N VAL A 40 9.46 -13.69 5.87
CA VAL A 40 10.65 -14.25 6.53
C VAL A 40 10.28 -15.43 7.41
N THR A 41 11.24 -16.32 7.64
CA THR A 41 11.15 -17.45 8.55
C THR A 41 12.01 -17.18 9.78
N LEU A 42 11.46 -17.44 10.96
CA LEU A 42 12.13 -17.29 12.25
C LEU A 42 12.91 -18.57 12.65
N ASP A 43 13.78 -18.46 13.65
CA ASP A 43 14.54 -19.60 14.20
C ASP A 43 13.67 -20.78 14.61
N ASN A 44 12.51 -20.50 15.20
CA ASN A 44 11.50 -21.48 15.58
C ASN A 44 10.66 -22.05 14.42
N GLY A 45 10.97 -21.70 13.16
CA GLY A 45 10.27 -22.16 11.96
C GLY A 45 8.99 -21.39 11.62
N GLN A 46 8.58 -20.43 12.44
CA GLN A 46 7.38 -19.62 12.19
C GLN A 46 7.62 -18.65 11.02
N LEU A 47 6.63 -18.55 10.13
CA LEU A 47 6.63 -17.57 9.03
C LEU A 47 6.02 -16.24 9.50
N VAL A 48 6.65 -15.13 9.10
CA VAL A 48 6.15 -13.76 9.29
C VAL A 48 5.87 -13.14 7.93
N ARG A 49 4.63 -12.74 7.69
CA ARG A 49 4.20 -11.96 6.51
C ARG A 49 4.08 -10.49 6.91
N PHE A 50 4.76 -9.63 6.15
CA PHE A 50 4.85 -8.21 6.47
C PHE A 50 3.49 -7.54 6.29
N ILE A 51 3.04 -6.77 7.28
CA ILE A 51 1.81 -5.98 7.15
C ILE A 51 2.06 -4.80 6.22
N GLY A 52 1.06 -4.42 5.42
CA GLY A 52 1.05 -3.15 4.70
C GLY A 52 1.71 -3.21 3.33
N ILE A 53 2.32 -4.31 2.92
CA ILE A 53 3.02 -4.41 1.63
C ILE A 53 2.71 -5.70 0.89
N ASN A 54 2.84 -5.67 -0.43
CA ASN A 54 2.91 -6.84 -1.28
C ASN A 54 4.04 -6.68 -2.29
N THR A 55 4.99 -7.61 -2.25
CA THR A 55 6.13 -7.66 -3.17
C THR A 55 5.84 -8.60 -4.33
N PRO A 56 6.57 -8.48 -5.46
CA PRO A 56 6.52 -9.47 -6.52
C PRO A 56 7.00 -10.85 -6.03
N GLU A 57 6.31 -11.90 -6.45
CA GLU A 57 6.54 -13.27 -5.98
C GLU A 57 7.77 -13.91 -6.64
N ILE A 58 8.53 -14.69 -5.87
CA ILE A 58 9.65 -15.49 -6.35
C ILE A 58 9.14 -16.87 -6.77
N ASP A 59 9.45 -17.29 -7.99
CA ASP A 59 9.29 -18.67 -8.41
C ASP A 59 10.53 -19.48 -7.98
N TYR A 60 10.33 -20.32 -6.97
CA TYR A 60 11.38 -21.17 -6.40
C TYR A 60 11.70 -22.41 -7.25
N SER A 61 10.79 -22.84 -8.12
CA SER A 61 11.03 -23.93 -9.07
C SER A 61 11.87 -23.46 -10.26
N ASN A 62 11.67 -22.21 -10.70
CA ASN A 62 12.45 -21.56 -11.73
C ASN A 62 12.59 -20.06 -11.48
N LYS A 63 13.73 -19.65 -10.88
CA LYS A 63 13.98 -18.24 -10.55
C LYS A 63 13.90 -17.30 -11.76
N ARG A 64 14.14 -17.77 -12.99
CA ARG A 64 14.01 -16.95 -14.21
C ARG A 64 12.55 -16.60 -14.53
N GLN A 65 11.58 -17.34 -14.00
CA GLN A 65 10.15 -17.09 -14.12
C GLN A 65 9.57 -16.30 -12.93
N SER A 66 10.42 -15.89 -11.99
CA SER A 66 9.98 -14.99 -10.91
C SER A 66 9.40 -13.70 -11.46
N GLN A 67 8.46 -13.10 -10.72
CA GLN A 67 7.90 -11.83 -11.13
C GLN A 67 9.00 -10.75 -11.19
N PRO A 68 8.90 -9.79 -12.12
CA PRO A 68 9.86 -8.68 -12.19
C PRO A 68 10.04 -8.02 -10.82
N PHE A 69 11.30 -7.75 -10.45
CA PHE A 69 11.72 -7.17 -9.16
C PHE A 69 11.59 -8.07 -7.93
N ALA A 70 11.10 -9.31 -8.02
CA ALA A 70 10.98 -10.22 -6.87
C ALA A 70 12.32 -10.49 -6.17
N LEU A 71 13.35 -10.82 -6.97
CA LEU A 71 14.70 -11.07 -6.45
C LEU A 71 15.36 -9.79 -5.90
N ALA A 72 15.04 -8.63 -6.47
CA ALA A 72 15.53 -7.35 -5.97
C ALA A 72 14.91 -7.01 -4.60
N ALA A 73 13.61 -7.27 -4.43
CA ALA A 73 12.92 -7.08 -3.15
C ALA A 73 13.55 -7.95 -2.06
N LYS A 74 13.83 -9.23 -2.35
CA LYS A 74 14.54 -10.11 -1.41
C LYS A 74 15.95 -9.63 -1.10
N ARG A 75 16.73 -9.25 -2.13
CA ARG A 75 18.10 -8.73 -1.94
C ARG A 75 18.13 -7.50 -1.03
N LEU A 76 17.17 -6.59 -1.17
CA LEU A 76 17.08 -5.41 -0.31
C LEU A 76 16.92 -5.80 1.18
N LEU A 77 16.14 -6.84 1.49
CA LEU A 77 16.05 -7.33 2.86
C LEU A 77 17.37 -7.97 3.33
N GLU A 78 18.02 -8.74 2.46
CA GLU A 78 19.31 -9.38 2.75
C GLU A 78 20.42 -8.34 3.01
N GLU A 79 20.34 -7.14 2.43
CA GLU A 79 21.24 -6.03 2.73
C GLU A 79 21.01 -5.44 4.13
N GLN A 80 19.79 -5.52 4.66
CA GLN A 80 19.41 -4.95 5.95
C GLN A 80 19.47 -5.92 7.13
N ALA A 81 19.37 -7.22 6.88
CA ALA A 81 19.37 -8.25 7.91
C ALA A 81 19.97 -9.56 7.41
N LYS A 82 20.75 -10.22 8.27
CA LYS A 82 21.39 -11.51 8.04
C LYS A 82 20.78 -12.58 8.94
N MET A 83 20.95 -13.85 8.57
CA MET A 83 20.59 -14.97 9.43
C MET A 83 21.25 -14.82 10.80
N GLY A 84 20.47 -15.03 11.87
CA GLY A 84 20.91 -14.83 13.25
C GLY A 84 20.62 -13.43 13.81
N ASP A 85 20.35 -12.45 12.95
CA ASP A 85 20.02 -11.10 13.41
C ASP A 85 18.69 -11.06 14.17
N LYS A 86 18.58 -10.09 15.08
CA LYS A 86 17.36 -9.80 15.81
C LYS A 86 16.47 -8.84 15.02
N LEU A 87 15.23 -9.25 14.79
CA LEU A 87 14.18 -8.42 14.23
C LEU A 87 13.18 -8.03 15.33
N GLN A 88 12.64 -6.82 15.21
CA GLN A 88 11.59 -6.31 16.07
C GLN A 88 10.26 -6.39 15.32
N LEU A 89 9.27 -7.04 15.95
CA LEU A 89 7.93 -7.20 15.41
C LEU A 89 6.97 -6.27 16.12
N ILE A 90 6.15 -5.59 15.32
CA ILE A 90 5.03 -4.79 15.78
C ILE A 90 3.77 -5.43 15.24
N PHE A 91 2.89 -5.83 16.15
CA PHE A 91 1.60 -6.40 15.79
C PHE A 91 0.55 -5.32 15.61
N ASP A 92 -0.51 -5.69 14.91
CA ASP A 92 -1.71 -4.90 14.74
C ASP A 92 -2.93 -5.76 15.17
N GLN A 93 -4.14 -5.29 14.89
CA GLN A 93 -5.40 -5.89 15.33
C GLN A 93 -5.49 -7.41 15.04
N THR A 94 -5.02 -7.84 13.87
CA THR A 94 -5.00 -9.25 13.46
C THR A 94 -3.57 -9.78 13.40
N LYS A 95 -3.26 -10.77 14.24
CA LYS A 95 -1.89 -11.33 14.35
C LYS A 95 -1.58 -12.47 13.40
N PHE A 96 -2.59 -13.14 12.84
CA PHE A 96 -2.36 -14.29 11.97
C PHE A 96 -3.23 -14.19 10.72
N ASP A 97 -2.69 -14.59 9.57
CA ASP A 97 -3.51 -14.77 8.37
C ASP A 97 -4.16 -16.16 8.33
N LYS A 98 -5.00 -16.39 7.32
CA LYS A 98 -5.71 -17.67 7.12
C LYS A 98 -4.79 -18.87 6.84
N TYR A 99 -3.51 -18.63 6.55
CA TYR A 99 -2.50 -19.66 6.31
C TYR A 99 -1.65 -19.93 7.57
N GLY A 100 -1.95 -19.27 8.69
CA GLY A 100 -1.21 -19.41 9.95
C GLY A 100 0.09 -18.61 10.01
N ARG A 101 0.37 -17.74 9.03
CA ARG A 101 1.55 -16.86 9.09
C ARG A 101 1.31 -15.74 10.09
N LEU A 102 2.34 -15.40 10.84
CA LEU A 102 2.32 -14.25 11.74
C LEU A 102 2.30 -12.96 10.91
N LEU A 103 1.40 -12.03 11.23
CA LEU A 103 1.32 -10.72 10.62
C LEU A 103 2.01 -9.70 11.53
N ALA A 104 3.03 -9.03 11.00
CA ALA A 104 3.72 -7.97 11.73
C ALA A 104 4.27 -6.89 10.78
N TYR A 105 4.41 -5.66 11.29
CA TYR A 105 5.40 -4.73 10.75
C TYR A 105 6.77 -5.15 11.30
N VAL A 106 7.77 -5.23 10.42
CA VAL A 106 9.07 -5.83 10.73
C VAL A 106 10.16 -4.78 10.66
N PHE A 107 10.93 -4.70 11.74
CA PHE A 107 11.99 -3.72 11.92
C PHE A 107 13.32 -4.42 12.19
N THR A 108 14.41 -3.83 11.71
CA THR A 108 15.75 -4.19 12.19
C THR A 108 15.94 -3.71 13.63
N ARG A 109 16.96 -4.22 14.34
CA ARG A 109 17.33 -3.73 15.67
C ARG A 109 17.68 -2.23 15.70
N THR A 110 18.13 -1.68 14.58
CA THR A 110 18.46 -0.25 14.43
C THR A 110 17.25 0.63 14.13
N GLY A 111 16.04 0.06 14.05
CA GLY A 111 14.80 0.80 13.84
C GLY A 111 14.40 1.00 12.38
N THR A 112 15.05 0.34 11.42
CA THR A 112 14.65 0.40 10.00
C THR A 112 13.38 -0.42 9.78
N ASN A 113 12.28 0.22 9.39
CA ASN A 113 11.05 -0.46 8.96
C ASN A 113 11.28 -1.11 7.58
N LEU A 114 11.38 -2.44 7.54
CA LEU A 114 11.70 -3.16 6.31
C LEU A 114 10.58 -3.06 5.27
N GLY A 115 9.31 -3.02 5.70
CA GLY A 115 8.18 -2.87 4.79
C GLY A 115 8.13 -1.48 4.14
N LEU A 116 8.36 -0.43 4.94
CA LEU A 116 8.46 0.94 4.44
C LEU A 116 9.61 1.09 3.44
N LEU A 117 10.76 0.47 3.74
CA LEU A 117 11.94 0.50 2.87
C LEU A 117 11.65 -0.13 1.49
N GLN A 118 10.89 -1.24 1.45
CA GLN A 118 10.46 -1.85 0.18
C GLN A 118 9.59 -0.88 -0.64
N LEU A 119 8.66 -0.17 0.01
CA LEU A 119 7.80 0.82 -0.65
C LEU A 119 8.61 2.01 -1.18
N GLN A 120 9.51 2.57 -0.37
CA GLN A 120 10.38 3.70 -0.76
C GLN A 120 11.30 3.37 -1.94
N SER A 121 11.71 2.10 -2.02
CA SER A 121 12.54 1.56 -3.10
C SER A 121 11.74 1.19 -4.36
N GLY A 122 10.41 1.26 -4.30
CA GLY A 122 9.53 0.86 -5.40
C GLY A 122 9.53 -0.65 -5.66
N LEU A 123 9.86 -1.47 -4.66
CA LEU A 123 9.91 -2.93 -4.76
C LEU A 123 8.67 -3.61 -4.18
N ALA A 124 7.76 -2.83 -3.60
CA ALA A 124 6.46 -3.28 -3.13
C ALA A 124 5.33 -2.35 -3.57
N ARG A 125 4.11 -2.88 -3.52
CA ARG A 125 2.85 -2.12 -3.52
C ARG A 125 2.27 -2.08 -2.11
N HIS A 126 1.65 -0.98 -1.74
CA HIS A 126 0.96 -0.86 -0.46
C HIS A 126 -0.28 -1.75 -0.46
N TRP A 127 -0.44 -2.54 0.60
CA TRP A 127 -1.54 -3.49 0.73
C TRP A 127 -2.02 -3.60 2.18
N VAL A 128 -3.24 -3.13 2.44
CA VAL A 128 -3.87 -3.22 3.77
C VAL A 128 -4.50 -4.60 3.95
N ILE A 129 -4.07 -5.33 4.99
CA ILE A 129 -4.57 -6.68 5.30
C ILE A 129 -5.62 -6.57 6.40
N GLY A 130 -6.89 -6.76 6.05
CA GLY A 130 -7.98 -6.73 7.02
C GLY A 130 -8.08 -5.37 7.71
N LYS A 131 -7.91 -5.34 9.03
CA LYS A 131 -7.88 -4.11 9.85
C LYS A 131 -6.48 -3.70 10.27
N ASN A 132 -5.44 -4.30 9.69
CA ASN A 132 -4.06 -3.98 10.02
C ASN A 132 -3.62 -2.76 9.18
N ASP A 133 -3.93 -1.57 9.69
CA ASP A 133 -3.72 -0.31 9.00
C ASP A 133 -2.87 0.69 9.80
N LEU A 134 -2.29 0.33 10.95
CA LEU A 134 -1.52 1.25 11.80
C LEU A 134 -0.57 2.19 11.04
N PHE A 135 0.17 1.70 10.03
CA PHE A 135 1.13 2.49 9.25
C PHE A 135 0.61 2.98 7.87
N TRP A 136 -0.69 2.88 7.59
CA TRP A 136 -1.21 3.02 6.23
C TRP A 136 -0.91 4.39 5.58
N GLN A 137 -1.01 5.50 6.31
CA GLN A 137 -0.77 6.83 5.73
C GLN A 137 0.68 6.99 5.26
N CYS A 138 1.65 6.64 6.11
CA CYS A 138 3.06 6.81 5.76
C CYS A 138 3.49 5.80 4.68
N PHE A 139 2.91 4.60 4.67
CA PHE A 139 3.14 3.61 3.62
C PHE A 139 2.56 4.07 2.28
N GLN A 140 1.34 4.65 2.28
CA GLN A 140 0.75 5.23 1.07
C GLN A 140 1.59 6.39 0.54
N ASN A 141 2.13 7.24 1.41
CA ASN A 141 3.03 8.32 0.99
C ASN A 141 4.32 7.76 0.37
N ALA A 142 4.95 6.74 0.98
CA ALA A 142 6.14 6.10 0.42
C ALA A 142 5.88 5.48 -0.96
N GLU A 143 4.76 4.78 -1.12
CA GLU A 143 4.32 4.24 -2.41
C GLU A 143 4.12 5.36 -3.44
N ARG A 144 3.46 6.45 -3.05
CA ARG A 144 3.25 7.62 -3.91
C ARG A 144 4.57 8.18 -4.41
N GLN A 145 5.55 8.40 -3.53
CA GLN A 145 6.86 8.92 -3.93
C GLN A 145 7.59 7.96 -4.89
N ALA A 146 7.56 6.65 -4.61
CA ALA A 146 8.17 5.66 -5.50
C ALA A 146 7.49 5.61 -6.88
N ARG A 147 6.16 5.75 -6.93
CA ARG A 147 5.40 5.80 -8.18
C ARG A 147 5.69 7.07 -8.99
N LEU A 148 5.72 8.24 -8.35
CA LEU A 148 6.08 9.50 -9.02
C LEU A 148 7.50 9.46 -9.57
N ALA A 149 8.42 8.83 -8.85
CA ALA A 149 9.79 8.59 -9.29
C ALA A 149 9.95 7.38 -10.24
N LYS A 150 8.85 6.71 -10.62
CA LYS A 150 8.84 5.53 -11.51
C LYS A 150 9.82 4.43 -11.10
N LYS A 151 9.98 4.18 -9.80
CA LYS A 151 10.91 3.18 -9.26
C LYS A 151 10.36 1.76 -9.36
N GLY A 152 11.22 0.81 -9.69
CA GLY A 152 10.93 -0.64 -9.60
C GLY A 152 9.61 -1.04 -10.28
N VAL A 153 8.67 -1.57 -9.49
CA VAL A 153 7.34 -2.02 -9.97
C VAL A 153 6.48 -0.90 -10.57
N TRP A 154 6.92 0.35 -10.45
CA TRP A 154 6.29 1.54 -11.00
C TRP A 154 6.89 2.04 -12.32
N ALA A 155 8.02 1.48 -12.78
CA ALA A 155 8.72 1.95 -13.98
C ALA A 155 7.82 1.93 -15.24
N ASP A 156 7.20 0.77 -15.48
CA ASP A 156 6.27 0.53 -16.60
C ASP A 156 4.81 0.46 -16.14
N PHE A 157 4.49 1.13 -15.02
CA PHE A 157 3.15 1.06 -14.46
C PHE A 157 2.13 1.78 -15.35
N SER A 158 1.27 0.98 -15.99
CA SER A 158 0.13 1.44 -16.77
C SER A 158 -1.17 0.88 -16.18
N PRO A 159 -1.93 1.66 -15.38
CA PRO A 159 -3.21 1.21 -14.86
C PRO A 159 -4.22 1.03 -16.00
N LEU A 160 -5.17 0.10 -15.82
CA LEU A 160 -6.29 -0.04 -16.75
C LEU A 160 -7.10 1.25 -16.75
N LYS A 161 -7.61 1.64 -17.91
CA LYS A 161 -8.50 2.80 -18.00
C LYS A 161 -9.95 2.32 -17.90
N ALA A 162 -10.79 3.01 -17.12
CA ALA A 162 -12.14 2.56 -16.78
C ALA A 162 -13.06 2.38 -18.02
N GLN A 163 -13.01 3.32 -18.97
CA GLN A 163 -13.65 3.23 -20.29
C GLN A 163 -13.26 1.98 -21.12
N SER A 164 -12.02 1.48 -20.99
CA SER A 164 -11.48 0.36 -21.76
C SER A 164 -11.75 -1.00 -21.13
N LEU A 165 -12.36 -1.06 -19.94
CA LEU A 165 -12.63 -2.33 -19.26
C LEU A 165 -13.61 -3.22 -20.03
N SER A 166 -13.45 -4.53 -19.88
CA SER A 166 -14.29 -5.55 -20.51
C SER A 166 -14.53 -6.72 -19.55
N LEU A 167 -15.37 -7.68 -19.94
CA LEU A 167 -15.62 -8.91 -19.17
C LEU A 167 -14.37 -9.78 -18.98
N LYS A 168 -13.33 -9.58 -19.80
CA LYS A 168 -12.05 -10.29 -19.65
C LYS A 168 -11.25 -9.76 -18.45
N ASN A 169 -11.50 -8.53 -18.01
CA ASN A 169 -10.82 -7.93 -16.88
C ASN A 169 -11.50 -8.39 -15.57
N LYS A 170 -10.73 -9.01 -14.68
CA LYS A 170 -11.21 -9.54 -13.39
C LYS A 170 -10.09 -9.52 -12.34
N GLY A 171 -10.45 -9.73 -11.08
CA GLY A 171 -9.47 -9.82 -10.00
C GLY A 171 -8.99 -8.47 -9.51
N TYR A 172 -7.88 -8.45 -8.77
CA TYR A 172 -7.33 -7.21 -8.22
C TYR A 172 -6.64 -6.38 -9.32
N GLN A 173 -7.13 -5.16 -9.55
CA GLN A 173 -6.71 -4.31 -10.67
C GLN A 173 -6.45 -2.87 -10.20
N TYR A 174 -5.49 -2.22 -10.86
CA TYR A 174 -5.30 -0.77 -10.78
C TYR A 174 -6.07 -0.12 -11.92
N ILE A 175 -6.95 0.83 -11.60
CA ILE A 175 -7.86 1.45 -12.55
C ILE A 175 -7.80 2.96 -12.41
N ARG A 176 -7.62 3.65 -13.54
CA ARG A 176 -7.76 5.11 -13.65
C ARG A 176 -9.04 5.46 -14.41
N GLY A 177 -9.77 6.46 -13.95
CA GLY A 177 -10.94 6.99 -14.63
C GLY A 177 -11.38 8.33 -14.06
N GLN A 178 -12.29 9.03 -14.73
CA GLN A 178 -12.93 10.24 -14.23
C GLN A 178 -14.23 9.91 -13.51
N VAL A 179 -14.47 10.55 -12.37
CA VAL A 179 -15.74 10.42 -11.65
C VAL A 179 -16.85 11.13 -12.42
N THR A 180 -17.78 10.40 -13.00
CA THR A 180 -18.91 10.97 -13.77
C THR A 180 -20.21 11.00 -13.00
N ALA A 181 -20.34 10.24 -11.91
CA ALA A 181 -21.48 10.31 -11.00
C ALA A 181 -21.10 9.90 -9.59
N VAL A 182 -21.76 10.50 -8.61
CA VAL A 182 -21.62 10.21 -7.18
C VAL A 182 -23.02 10.02 -6.61
N GLN A 183 -23.29 8.87 -5.99
CA GLN A 183 -24.62 8.50 -5.51
C GLN A 183 -24.55 7.95 -4.09
N GLN A 184 -25.34 8.53 -3.18
CA GLN A 184 -25.57 7.96 -1.87
C GLN A 184 -26.58 6.80 -2.00
N THR A 185 -26.27 5.67 -1.38
CA THR A 185 -27.13 4.47 -1.37
C THR A 185 -27.35 4.01 0.06
N ASN A 186 -28.34 3.15 0.29
CA ASN A 186 -28.51 2.50 1.58
C ASN A 186 -27.28 1.66 2.03
N ARG A 187 -26.46 1.20 1.06
CA ARG A 187 -25.25 0.38 1.27
C ARG A 187 -23.96 1.19 1.41
N GLY A 188 -23.99 2.51 1.21
CA GLY A 188 -22.82 3.39 1.28
C GLY A 188 -22.78 4.40 0.14
N LEU A 189 -21.58 4.71 -0.37
CA LEU A 189 -21.38 5.64 -1.49
C LEU A 189 -21.01 4.85 -2.75
N GLN A 190 -21.62 5.20 -3.88
CA GLN A 190 -21.26 4.65 -5.19
C GLN A 190 -20.74 5.76 -6.10
N LEU A 191 -19.57 5.52 -6.69
CA LEU A 191 -19.03 6.34 -7.76
C LEU A 191 -19.24 5.63 -9.10
N THR A 192 -19.47 6.40 -10.16
CA THR A 192 -19.38 5.91 -11.53
C THR A 192 -18.13 6.50 -12.17
N LEU A 193 -17.25 5.66 -12.70
CA LEU A 193 -16.08 6.11 -13.45
C LEU A 193 -16.30 5.94 -14.95
N ASP A 194 -16.04 7.01 -15.71
CA ASP A 194 -16.18 7.07 -17.17
C ASP A 194 -17.53 6.52 -17.67
N GLY A 195 -18.61 6.68 -16.87
CA GLY A 195 -19.94 6.11 -17.17
C GLY A 195 -20.03 4.58 -17.14
N LYS A 196 -18.93 3.86 -16.89
CA LYS A 196 -18.83 2.41 -17.14
C LYS A 196 -18.61 1.57 -15.88
N LEU A 197 -17.68 1.98 -15.02
CA LEU A 197 -17.32 1.22 -13.81
C LEU A 197 -18.08 1.76 -12.60
N LYS A 198 -18.78 0.89 -11.85
CA LYS A 198 -19.29 1.22 -10.52
C LYS A 198 -18.24 0.93 -9.45
N VAL A 199 -17.93 1.93 -8.65
CA VAL A 199 -17.04 1.80 -7.49
C VAL A 199 -17.87 1.94 -6.23
N ASN A 200 -17.93 0.88 -5.44
CA ASN A 200 -18.75 0.84 -4.23
C ASN A 200 -17.87 1.01 -2.98
N LEU A 201 -18.19 2.03 -2.18
CA LEU A 201 -17.61 2.25 -0.86
C LEU A 201 -18.67 1.87 0.18
N ASN A 202 -18.37 0.86 0.99
CA ASN A 202 -19.32 0.32 1.96
C ASN A 202 -19.62 1.35 3.07
N ARG A 203 -20.88 1.47 3.48
CA ARG A 203 -21.30 2.34 4.59
C ARG A 203 -20.47 2.15 5.86
N LYS A 204 -20.08 0.91 6.18
CA LYS A 204 -19.24 0.59 7.35
C LYS A 204 -17.83 1.18 7.26
N THR A 205 -17.30 1.36 6.06
CA THR A 205 -15.95 1.87 5.82
C THR A 205 -15.93 3.34 5.43
N LEU A 206 -17.08 3.96 5.12
CA LEU A 206 -17.16 5.38 4.75
C LEU A 206 -16.51 6.33 5.76
N ASN A 207 -16.55 6.01 7.06
CA ASN A 207 -15.89 6.82 8.07
C ASN A 207 -14.38 6.92 7.86
N HIS A 208 -13.74 5.87 7.32
CA HIS A 208 -12.30 5.90 7.01
C HIS A 208 -11.99 6.90 5.88
N PHE A 209 -12.96 7.18 5.00
CA PHE A 209 -12.80 8.12 3.89
C PHE A 209 -13.16 9.56 4.27
N LYS A 210 -13.77 9.80 5.44
CA LYS A 210 -14.13 11.17 5.89
C LYS A 210 -12.88 12.03 6.11
N THR A 211 -11.80 11.44 6.61
CA THR A 211 -10.50 12.12 6.77
C THR A 211 -9.80 12.39 5.43
N LEU A 212 -10.20 11.73 4.35
CA LEU A 212 -9.74 12.04 2.99
C LEU A 212 -10.52 13.19 2.32
N GLY A 213 -11.52 13.78 3.01
CA GLY A 213 -12.10 15.12 2.85
C GLY A 213 -12.66 15.57 1.49
N THR A 214 -11.98 15.31 0.36
CA THR A 214 -12.11 16.10 -0.86
C THR A 214 -11.93 15.34 -2.19
N GLN A 215 -11.66 14.02 -2.18
CA GLN A 215 -11.18 13.36 -3.41
C GLN A 215 -12.25 12.92 -4.43
N PHE A 216 -13.52 12.81 -4.05
CA PHE A 216 -14.56 12.21 -4.91
C PHE A 216 -15.44 13.20 -5.67
N GLY A 217 -14.93 14.39 -5.97
CA GLY A 217 -15.65 15.37 -6.78
C GLY A 217 -15.97 14.86 -8.18
N LEU A 218 -17.08 15.33 -8.76
CA LEU A 218 -17.37 15.12 -10.17
C LEU A 218 -16.23 15.64 -11.03
N HIS A 219 -15.93 14.94 -12.12
CA HIS A 219 -14.85 15.21 -13.08
C HIS A 219 -13.41 15.02 -12.56
N ASN A 220 -13.22 14.70 -11.28
CA ASN A 220 -11.90 14.34 -10.78
C ASN A 220 -11.42 13.04 -11.44
N SER A 221 -10.20 13.03 -11.96
CA SER A 221 -9.52 11.80 -12.32
C SER A 221 -8.97 11.14 -11.07
N ILE A 222 -9.33 9.87 -10.86
CA ILE A 222 -8.84 9.09 -9.72
C ILE A 222 -8.10 7.85 -10.23
N LEU A 223 -7.04 7.49 -9.52
CA LEU A 223 -6.39 6.20 -9.62
C LEU A 223 -6.80 5.39 -8.40
N LEU A 224 -7.31 4.18 -8.60
CA LEU A 224 -7.71 3.31 -7.50
C LEU A 224 -7.28 1.88 -7.76
N THR A 225 -7.38 1.06 -6.72
CA THR A 225 -7.11 -0.35 -6.80
C THR A 225 -8.13 -1.17 -6.03
N GLY A 226 -8.45 -2.37 -6.51
CA GLY A 226 -9.42 -3.23 -5.85
C GLY A 226 -9.83 -4.42 -6.70
N ASN A 227 -10.68 -5.26 -6.12
CA ASN A 227 -11.16 -6.46 -6.81
C ASN A 227 -12.29 -6.08 -7.80
N LEU A 228 -11.99 -6.18 -9.09
CA LEU A 228 -12.90 -5.98 -10.20
C LEU A 228 -13.70 -7.25 -10.48
N ARG A 229 -15.03 -7.12 -10.58
CA ARG A 229 -15.96 -8.21 -10.86
C ARG A 229 -17.11 -7.75 -11.74
N TRP A 230 -17.71 -8.69 -12.47
CA TRP A 230 -19.00 -8.46 -13.14
C TRP A 230 -20.13 -8.82 -12.19
N SER A 231 -21.11 -7.93 -12.02
CA SER A 231 -22.28 -8.20 -11.19
C SER A 231 -23.44 -7.30 -11.60
N GLN A 232 -24.66 -7.86 -11.66
CA GLN A 232 -25.88 -7.12 -12.00
C GLN A 232 -25.79 -6.38 -13.35
N GLY A 233 -25.20 -7.02 -14.37
CA GLY A 233 -25.10 -6.46 -15.72
C GLY A 233 -24.06 -5.33 -15.88
N GLN A 234 -23.22 -5.08 -14.88
CA GLN A 234 -22.20 -4.04 -14.94
C GLN A 234 -20.89 -4.46 -14.27
N LEU A 235 -19.78 -3.85 -14.67
CA LEU A 235 -18.50 -3.96 -13.97
C LEU A 235 -18.57 -3.20 -12.65
N GLN A 236 -18.12 -3.85 -11.59
CA GLN A 236 -18.10 -3.32 -10.24
C GLN A 236 -16.74 -3.54 -9.58
N LEU A 237 -16.30 -2.56 -8.81
CA LEU A 237 -15.14 -2.64 -7.94
C LEU A 237 -15.52 -2.19 -6.53
N SER A 238 -15.03 -2.91 -5.52
CA SER A 238 -15.25 -2.54 -4.12
C SER A 238 -13.99 -1.93 -3.51
N VAL A 239 -14.16 -0.78 -2.86
CA VAL A 239 -13.11 -0.09 -2.09
C VAL A 239 -13.55 -0.11 -0.62
N TYR A 240 -12.69 -0.66 0.24
CA TYR A 240 -12.95 -0.81 1.67
C TYR A 240 -11.99 0.02 2.52
N HIS A 241 -10.88 0.50 1.96
CA HIS A 241 -9.90 1.28 2.69
C HIS A 241 -9.38 2.49 1.88
N PRO A 242 -9.17 3.67 2.51
CA PRO A 242 -8.53 4.86 1.91
C PRO A 242 -7.28 4.58 1.07
N ALA A 243 -6.41 3.69 1.55
CA ALA A 243 -5.20 3.23 0.86
C ALA A 243 -5.43 2.79 -0.60
N GLN A 244 -6.63 2.33 -0.93
CA GLN A 244 -6.98 1.86 -2.26
C GLN A 244 -7.26 2.99 -3.27
N ILE A 245 -7.27 4.25 -2.83
CA ILE A 245 -7.33 5.42 -3.70
C ILE A 245 -5.94 6.03 -3.68
N LEU A 246 -5.29 6.02 -4.82
CA LEU A 246 -3.90 6.38 -4.96
C LEU A 246 -3.79 7.89 -5.25
N PRO A 247 -3.12 8.67 -4.38
CA PRO A 247 -2.97 10.13 -4.51
C PRO A 247 -1.85 10.58 -5.48
#